data_AF-A0A1H1HCZ0-F1
#
_entry.id   AF-A0A1H1HCZ0-F1
#
_cell.length_a   1.000
_cell.length_b   1.000
_cell.length_c   1.000
_cell.angle_alpha   90.00
_cell.angle_beta   90.00
_cell.angle_gamma   90.00
#
_symmetry.space_group_name_H-M   'P 1'
#
loop_
_entity.id
_entity.type
_entity.pdbx_description
1 polymer ?
#
loop_
_entity_poly.entity_id
_entity_poly.type
_entity_poly.pdbx_seq_one_letter_code
_entity_poly.pdbx_strand_id
1 'polypeptide(L)'
;MSEENPKTPLDHVADTLSQLKEMRHYSKNNVELLTTQWLMFDGELSKLKQAAKIENLMMRQSEFHDALETVIADLEELKTELQPAPDAEG
;
A
#
# COMPACT_ATOMS: atom_id res chain seq x y z
N MET A 1 10.45 -35.16 -12.30
CA MET A 1 10.74 -33.78 -11.86
C MET A 1 9.81 -32.90 -12.68
N SER A 2 8.77 -32.33 -12.08
CA SER A 2 7.85 -31.45 -12.80
C SER A 2 8.61 -30.16 -13.15
N GLU A 3 8.57 -29.76 -14.42
CA GLU A 3 9.14 -28.49 -14.88
C GLU A 3 8.31 -27.35 -14.24
N GLU A 4 8.85 -26.74 -13.19
CA GLU A 4 8.36 -25.41 -12.76
C GLU A 4 8.76 -24.44 -13.87
N ASN A 5 7.76 -23.97 -14.63
CA ASN A 5 7.97 -22.86 -15.54
C ASN A 5 8.38 -21.63 -14.70
N PRO A 6 9.51 -20.97 -15.03
CA PRO A 6 9.93 -19.79 -14.31
C PRO A 6 8.89 -18.68 -14.45
N LYS A 7 8.62 -17.96 -13.36
CA LYS A 7 7.69 -16.82 -13.35
C LYS A 7 8.10 -15.80 -14.41
N THR A 8 7.12 -15.34 -15.17
CA THR A 8 7.30 -14.24 -16.11
C THR A 8 7.39 -12.91 -15.37
N PRO A 9 7.92 -11.83 -16.00
CA PRO A 9 7.85 -10.49 -15.44
C PRO A 9 6.41 -10.06 -15.08
N LEU A 10 5.41 -10.47 -15.89
CA LEU A 10 4.00 -10.21 -15.63
C LEU A 10 3.53 -10.90 -14.33
N ASP A 11 3.93 -12.15 -14.10
CA ASP A 11 3.61 -12.88 -12.87
C ASP A 11 4.20 -12.17 -11.64
N HIS A 12 5.45 -11.71 -11.75
CA HIS A 12 6.09 -10.94 -10.67
C HIS A 12 5.35 -9.62 -10.38
N VAL A 13 4.97 -8.86 -11.40
CA VAL A 13 4.19 -7.62 -11.24
C VAL A 13 2.83 -7.90 -10.61
N ALA A 14 2.15 -8.97 -11.04
CA ALA A 14 0.86 -9.36 -10.49
C ALA A 14 0.94 -9.76 -9.01
N ASP A 15 1.97 -10.53 -8.63
CA ASP A 15 2.21 -10.92 -7.25
C ASP A 15 2.53 -9.71 -6.37
N THR A 16 3.42 -8.82 -6.83
CA THR A 16 3.75 -7.58 -6.11
C THR A 16 2.52 -6.70 -5.94
N LEU A 17 1.69 -6.52 -6.97
CA LEU A 17 0.44 -5.78 -6.87
C LEU A 17 -0.50 -6.36 -5.80
N SER A 18 -0.62 -7.68 -5.71
CA SER A 18 -1.45 -8.31 -4.67
C SER A 18 -0.95 -7.94 -3.27
N GLN A 19 0.37 -8.03 -3.05
CA GLN A 19 0.99 -7.70 -1.76
C GLN A 19 0.83 -6.21 -1.42
N LEU A 20 1.05 -5.31 -2.38
CA LEU A 20 0.90 -3.87 -2.15
C LEU A 20 -0.56 -3.49 -1.85
N LYS A 21 -1.54 -4.14 -2.50
CA LYS A 21 -2.98 -3.92 -2.20
C LYS A 21 -3.35 -4.35 -0.80
N GLU A 22 -2.79 -5.45 -0.30
CA GLU A 22 -2.93 -5.84 1.10
C GLU A 22 -2.29 -4.81 2.03
N MET A 23 -1.05 -4.39 1.75
CA MET A 23 -0.35 -3.36 2.52
C MET A 23 -1.12 -2.04 2.56
N ARG A 24 -1.75 -1.64 1.45
CA ARG A 24 -2.60 -0.46 1.36
C ARG A 24 -3.80 -0.55 2.31
N HIS A 25 -4.46 -1.71 2.39
CA HIS A 25 -5.56 -1.92 3.33
C HIS A 25 -5.09 -1.74 4.79
N TYR A 26 -3.98 -2.38 5.16
CA TYR A 26 -3.41 -2.22 6.50
C TYR A 26 -2.96 -0.78 6.77
N SER A 27 -2.39 -0.11 5.77
CA SER A 27 -1.91 1.27 5.90
C SER A 27 -3.06 2.23 6.23
N LYS A 28 -4.20 2.10 5.54
CA LYS A 28 -5.41 2.87 5.84
C LYS A 28 -5.89 2.65 7.27
N ASN A 29 -5.99 1.39 7.71
CA ASN A 29 -6.41 1.06 9.08
C ASN A 29 -5.46 1.67 10.13
N ASN A 30 -4.15 1.69 9.83
CA ASN A 30 -3.16 2.31 10.71
C ASN A 30 -3.35 3.83 10.81
N VAL A 31 -3.66 4.54 9.71
CA VAL A 31 -3.97 5.98 9.74
C VAL A 31 -5.17 6.25 10.65
N GLU A 32 -6.26 5.48 10.49
CA GLU A 32 -7.48 5.63 11.31
C GLU A 32 -7.19 5.39 12.81
N LEU A 33 -6.42 4.35 13.12
CA LEU A 33 -6.01 4.05 14.49
C LEU A 33 -5.13 5.15 15.07
N LEU A 34 -4.09 5.59 14.35
CA LEU A 34 -3.17 6.63 14.80
C LEU A 34 -3.90 7.97 14.98
N THR A 35 -4.88 8.29 14.14
CA THR A 35 -5.74 9.48 14.31
C THR A 35 -6.52 9.40 15.62
N THR A 36 -7.10 8.23 15.92
CA THR A 36 -7.83 8.01 17.18
C THR A 36 -6.93 8.18 18.40
N GLN A 37 -5.72 7.61 18.35
CA GLN A 37 -4.73 7.76 19.43
C GLN A 37 -4.28 9.22 19.57
N TRP A 38 -4.03 9.91 18.46
CA TRP A 38 -3.62 11.30 18.48
C TRP A 38 -4.68 12.18 19.15
N LEU A 39 -5.96 12.03 18.79
CA LEU A 39 -7.07 12.77 19.41
C LEU A 39 -7.14 12.54 20.93
N MET A 40 -6.93 11.31 21.40
CA MET A 40 -6.89 10.99 22.83
C MET A 40 -5.73 11.69 23.55
N PHE A 41 -4.55 11.71 22.92
CA PHE A 41 -3.35 12.32 23.49
C PHE A 41 -3.30 13.84 23.37
N ASP A 42 -4.00 14.42 22.41
CA ASP A 42 -4.18 15.86 22.26
C ASP A 42 -5.33 16.39 23.14
N GLY A 43 -6.31 15.54 23.45
CA GLY A 43 -7.43 15.85 24.34
C GLY A 43 -7.20 15.41 25.79
N GLU A 44 -7.80 14.28 26.17
CA GLU A 44 -7.87 13.77 27.55
C GLU A 44 -6.50 13.61 28.21
N LEU A 45 -5.50 13.14 27.45
CA LEU A 45 -4.15 12.87 27.95
C LEU A 45 -3.14 13.99 27.61
N SER A 46 -3.60 15.17 27.21
CA SER A 46 -2.75 16.33 26.83
C SER A 46 -1.66 16.66 27.85
N LYS A 47 -1.93 16.47 29.15
CA LYS A 47 -0.94 16.69 30.23
C LYS A 47 0.30 15.80 30.12
N LEU A 48 0.23 14.66 29.41
CA LEU A 48 1.36 13.76 29.17
C LEU A 48 2.32 14.28 28.07
N LYS A 49 1.91 15.27 27.28
CA LYS A 49 2.71 15.91 26.23
C LYS A 49 3.33 14.93 25.22
N GLN A 50 2.59 13.87 24.87
CA GLN A 50 3.04 12.87 23.87
C GLN A 50 2.35 13.00 22.50
N ALA A 51 1.34 13.86 22.35
CA ALA A 51 0.56 14.01 21.11
C ALA A 51 1.45 14.18 19.86
N ALA A 52 2.48 15.02 19.92
CA ALA A 52 3.41 15.27 18.82
C ALA A 52 4.13 14.01 18.31
N LYS A 53 4.38 13.01 19.18
CA LYS A 53 5.00 11.74 18.75
C LYS A 53 4.03 10.90 17.93
N ILE A 54 2.76 10.89 18.33
CA ILE A 54 1.70 10.13 17.65
C ILE A 54 1.33 10.82 16.35
N GLU A 55 1.23 12.15 16.35
CA GLU A 55 1.06 12.96 15.14
C GLU A 55 2.17 12.66 14.12
N ASN A 56 3.42 12.59 14.55
CA ASN A 56 4.53 12.27 13.66
C ASN A 56 4.42 10.85 13.06
N LEU A 57 3.91 9.87 13.81
CA LEU A 57 3.61 8.54 13.26
C LEU A 57 2.44 8.59 12.28
N MET A 58 1.36 9.29 12.63
CA MET A 58 0.18 9.46 11.79
C MET A 58 0.55 10.06 10.44
N MET A 59 1.32 11.16 10.44
CA MET A 59 1.78 11.83 9.21
C MET A 59 2.59 10.89 8.31
N ARG A 60 3.56 10.16 8.88
CA ARG A 60 4.35 9.18 8.09
C ARG A 60 3.49 8.06 7.54
N GLN A 61 2.49 7.60 8.29
CA GLN A 61 1.58 6.57 7.83
C GLN A 61 0.70 7.08 6.68
N SER A 62 0.22 8.33 6.76
CA SER A 62 -0.51 8.98 5.67
C SER A 62 0.35 9.13 4.41
N GLU A 63 1.57 9.65 4.54
CA GLU A 63 2.53 9.75 3.42
C GLU A 63 2.81 8.39 2.78
N PHE A 64 2.98 7.35 3.60
CA PHE A 64 3.20 5.99 3.11
C PHE A 64 1.96 5.42 2.40
N HIS A 65 0.75 5.71 2.91
CA HIS A 65 -0.49 5.30 2.26
C HIS A 65 -0.63 5.93 0.87
N ASP A 66 -0.38 7.24 0.76
CA ASP A 66 -0.47 7.96 -0.51
C ASP A 66 0.57 7.42 -1.51
N ALA A 67 1.81 7.19 -1.05
CA ALA A 67 2.85 6.59 -1.88
C ALA A 67 2.50 5.16 -2.35
N LEU A 68 1.85 4.35 -1.49
CA LEU A 68 1.35 3.03 -1.88
C LEU A 68 0.31 3.12 -2.99
N GLU A 69 -0.65 4.04 -2.89
CA GLU A 69 -1.68 4.24 -3.93
C GLU A 69 -1.04 4.61 -5.27
N THR A 70 -0.05 5.52 -5.28
CA THR A 70 0.69 5.88 -6.49
C THR A 70 1.41 4.69 -7.11
N VAL A 71 2.20 3.95 -6.31
CA VAL A 71 2.95 2.80 -6.83
C VAL A 71 2.04 1.68 -7.32
N ILE A 72 0.89 1.47 -6.66
CA ILE A 72 -0.11 0.50 -7.13
C ILE A 72 -0.63 0.91 -8.50
N ALA A 73 -0.97 2.19 -8.71
CA ALA A 73 -1.44 2.68 -10.01
C ALA A 73 -0.38 2.48 -11.10
N ASP A 74 0.88 2.88 -10.85
CA ASP A 74 1.99 2.71 -11.80
C ASP A 74 2.20 1.23 -12.19
N LEU A 75 2.10 0.31 -11.21
CA LEU A 75 2.25 -1.12 -11.47
C LEU A 75 1.02 -1.73 -12.15
N GLU A 76 -0.18 -1.19 -11.94
CA GLU A 76 -1.38 -1.59 -12.69
C GLU A 76 -1.24 -1.20 -14.17
N GLU A 77 -0.74 0.00 -14.46
CA GLU A 77 -0.44 0.43 -15.83
C GLU A 77 0.63 -0.47 -16.46
N LEU A 78 1.74 -0.71 -15.77
CA LEU A 78 2.79 -1.61 -16.24
C LEU A 78 2.27 -3.03 -16.49
N LYS A 79 1.38 -3.54 -15.62
CA LYS A 79 0.76 -4.85 -15.80
C LYS A 79 -0.03 -4.91 -17.11
N THR A 80 -0.76 -3.84 -17.44
CA THR A 80 -1.49 -3.74 -18.71
C THR A 80 -0.54 -3.70 -19.91
N GLU A 81 0.56 -2.97 -19.84
CA GLU A 81 1.58 -2.93 -20.91
C GLU A 81 2.25 -4.29 -21.16
N LEU A 82 2.40 -5.09 -20.10
CA LEU A 82 2.99 -6.44 -20.17
C LEU A 82 1.99 -7.51 -20.64
N GLN A 83 0.69 -7.21 -20.73
CA GLN A 83 -0.27 -8.17 -21.27
C GLN A 83 0.03 -8.41 -22.76
N PRO A 84 0.05 -9.66 -23.22
CA PRO A 84 0.16 -9.94 -24.64
C PRO A 84 -1.00 -9.27 -25.38
N ALA A 85 -0.72 -8.74 -26.58
CA ALA A 85 -1.76 -8.18 -27.43
C ALA A 85 -2.87 -9.23 -27.61
N PRO A 86 -4.16 -8.88 -27.45
CA PRO A 86 -5.23 -9.82 -27.73
C PRO A 86 -5.05 -10.26 -29.17
N ASP A 87 -4.91 -11.57 -29.39
CA ASP A 87 -4.61 -12.11 -30.70
C ASP A 87 -5.57 -11.52 -31.73
N ALA A 88 -5.00 -10.89 -32.76
CA ALA A 88 -5.68 -10.70 -34.03
C ALA A 88 -5.85 -12.08 -34.67
N GLU A 89 -6.73 -12.90 -34.12
CA GLU A 89 -7.23 -14.11 -34.76
C GLU A 89 -8.29 -13.69 -35.77
N GLY A 90 -7.86 -13.62 -37.03
CA GLY A 90 -8.73 -13.65 -38.21
C GLY A 90 -9.13 -15.06 -38.61
#